data_AF-A0A151N2A2-F1
#
_entry.id   AF-A0A151N2A2-F1
#
_cell.length_a   1.000
_cell.length_b   1.000
_cell.length_c   1.000
_cell.angle_alpha   90.00
_cell.angle_beta   90.00
_cell.angle_gamma   90.00
#
_symmetry.space_group_name_H-M   'P 1'
#
loop_
_entity.id
_entity.type
_entity.pdbx_description
1 polymer ?
#
loop_
_entity_poly.entity_id
_entity_poly.type
_entity_poly.pdbx_seq_one_letter_code
_entity_poly.pdbx_strand_id
1 'polypeptide(L)'
;MLCRRLESWQYEEWGSQVTVVSRDMREWAAPEQADVVVSELLGSFADNELSPECLDGAQHCLKEGGVSIPCDYTSFLAPISSSKLYNEVRACREKDRDPEAQFEMPYVVRLHNFHQLAPPQPCFSFHHPNSDTERDNSRYRMLEFSVEVNTVLHGFAGYFETTLYGDIMLSIRPETHSPGMFSWFPIFFPIKQPLAVQAGERVRVSFWRCTNAKKVWYEWAVTAPACSALHNPTGRSYTIGL
;
A
#
# COMPACT_ATOMS: atom_id res chain seq x y z
N MET A 1 -22.79 2.92 9.40
CA MET A 1 -23.06 1.72 10.24
C MET A 1 -22.09 1.61 11.41
N LEU A 2 -20.81 1.96 11.23
CA LEU A 2 -19.78 1.92 12.29
C LEU A 2 -20.04 2.89 13.45
N CYS A 3 -20.37 4.17 13.18
CA CYS A 3 -20.55 5.17 14.23
C CYS A 3 -21.63 4.78 15.26
N ARG A 4 -22.77 4.22 14.81
CA ARG A 4 -23.82 3.75 15.71
C ARG A 4 -23.36 2.64 16.65
N ARG A 5 -22.43 1.78 16.21
CA ARG A 5 -21.85 0.75 17.07
C ARG A 5 -20.93 1.38 18.12
N LEU A 6 -20.12 2.36 17.73
CA LEU A 6 -19.26 3.10 18.67
C LEU A 6 -20.08 3.89 19.70
N GLU A 7 -21.17 4.54 19.28
CA GLU A 7 -22.11 5.22 20.18
C GLU A 7 -22.78 4.25 21.16
N SER A 8 -23.13 3.03 20.72
CA SER A 8 -23.64 1.96 21.62
C SER A 8 -22.61 1.59 22.68
N TRP A 9 -21.37 1.34 22.29
CA TRP A 9 -20.29 1.00 23.22
C TRP A 9 -19.93 2.15 24.16
N GLN A 10 -20.00 3.39 23.65
CA GLN A 10 -19.84 4.58 24.48
C GLN A 10 -20.92 4.65 25.56
N TYR A 11 -22.17 4.35 25.21
CA TYR A 11 -23.29 4.37 26.15
C TYR A 11 -23.25 3.19 27.13
N GLU A 12 -22.96 1.99 26.66
CA GLU A 12 -23.06 0.74 27.43
C GLU A 12 -21.84 0.51 28.33
N GLU A 13 -20.63 0.86 27.89
CA GLU A 13 -19.38 0.43 28.53
C GLU A 13 -18.40 1.57 28.83
N TRP A 14 -18.11 2.45 27.87
CA TRP A 14 -17.01 3.43 28.02
C TRP A 14 -17.39 4.70 28.79
N GLY A 15 -18.68 5.07 28.76
CA GLY A 15 -19.18 6.27 29.41
C GLY A 15 -18.52 7.56 28.91
N SER A 16 -18.32 8.52 29.81
CA SER A 16 -17.75 9.84 29.48
C SER A 16 -16.24 9.84 29.22
N GLN A 17 -15.55 8.72 29.43
CA GLN A 17 -14.10 8.63 29.18
C GLN A 17 -13.78 8.64 27.68
N VAL A 18 -14.70 8.16 26.84
CA VAL A 18 -14.57 8.15 25.39
C VAL A 18 -15.62 9.08 24.80
N THR A 19 -15.22 9.98 23.89
CA THR A 19 -16.14 10.80 23.10
C THR A 19 -16.11 10.34 21.66
N VAL A 20 -17.23 9.82 21.15
CA VAL A 20 -17.34 9.41 19.75
C VAL A 20 -17.62 10.63 18.88
N VAL A 21 -16.81 10.79 17.83
CA VAL A 21 -16.93 11.90 16.87
C VAL A 21 -17.23 11.36 15.48
N SER A 22 -18.45 11.61 14.97
CA SER A 22 -18.85 11.22 13.62
C SER A 22 -18.40 12.26 12.57
N ARG A 23 -17.10 12.33 12.29
CA ARG A 23 -16.53 13.25 11.29
C ARG A 23 -15.39 12.60 10.50
N ASP A 24 -15.10 13.16 9.34
CA ASP A 24 -13.83 12.92 8.65
C ASP A 24 -12.71 13.58 9.47
N MET A 25 -11.64 12.84 9.77
CA MET A 25 -10.53 13.35 10.58
C MET A 25 -9.83 14.55 9.95
N ARG A 26 -9.90 14.67 8.62
CA ARG A 26 -9.30 15.76 7.85
C ARG A 26 -10.09 17.07 7.96
N GLU A 27 -11.36 16.99 8.33
CA GLU A 27 -12.26 18.14 8.46
C GLU A 27 -12.60 18.46 9.92
N TRP A 28 -12.22 17.59 10.85
CA TRP A 28 -12.60 17.74 12.24
C TRP A 28 -11.83 18.87 12.92
N ALA A 29 -12.58 19.87 13.40
CA ALA A 29 -12.06 20.90 14.29
C ALA A 29 -12.05 20.35 15.72
N ALA A 30 -10.91 19.75 16.12
CA ALA A 30 -10.75 19.20 17.46
C ALA A 30 -10.88 20.30 18.53
N PRO A 31 -11.67 20.09 19.60
CA PRO A 31 -11.82 21.07 20.67
C PRO A 31 -10.56 21.21 21.53
N GLU A 32 -9.70 20.19 21.51
CA GLU A 32 -8.38 20.16 22.14
C GLU A 32 -7.40 19.40 21.23
N GLN A 33 -6.11 19.77 21.30
CA GLN A 33 -5.08 19.03 20.59
C GLN A 33 -4.70 17.75 21.37
N ALA A 34 -4.40 16.69 20.63
CA ALA A 34 -4.01 15.39 21.16
C ALA A 34 -2.50 15.32 21.48
N ASP A 35 -2.16 14.60 22.55
CA ASP A 35 -0.78 14.18 22.83
C ASP A 35 -0.36 12.99 21.95
N VAL A 36 -1.31 12.09 21.66
CA VAL A 36 -1.11 10.90 20.84
C VAL A 36 -2.28 10.73 19.87
N VAL A 37 -1.98 10.53 18.59
CA VAL A 37 -2.95 10.08 17.58
C VAL A 37 -2.66 8.62 17.28
N VAL A 38 -3.68 7.76 17.45
CA VAL A 38 -3.60 6.34 17.12
C VAL A 38 -4.51 6.06 15.92
N SER A 39 -3.95 5.44 14.89
CA SER A 39 -4.69 5.06 13.69
C SER A 39 -4.29 3.67 13.19
N GLU A 40 -5.21 3.04 12.48
CA GLU A 40 -4.97 1.83 11.71
C GLU A 40 -5.67 2.07 10.36
N LEU A 41 -4.90 2.58 9.40
CA LEU A 41 -5.35 2.98 8.06
C LEU A 41 -4.44 2.35 7.00
N LEU A 42 -3.77 1.25 7.35
CA LEU A 42 -2.76 0.64 6.50
C LEU A 42 -3.40 -0.46 5.66
N GLY A 43 -3.13 -0.43 4.36
CA GLY A 43 -3.45 -1.54 3.48
C GLY A 43 -2.27 -2.52 3.35
N SER A 44 -2.47 -3.57 2.54
CA SER A 44 -1.45 -4.57 2.23
C SER A 44 -0.16 -4.04 1.56
N PHE A 45 -0.17 -2.79 1.11
CA PHE A 45 0.97 -2.07 0.56
C PHE A 45 1.27 -0.79 1.36
N ALA A 46 0.97 -0.80 2.66
CA ALA A 46 1.00 0.32 3.58
C ALA A 46 0.07 1.48 3.19
N ASP A 47 0.48 2.29 2.22
CA ASP A 47 -0.15 3.56 1.88
C ASP A 47 -1.36 3.43 0.93
N ASN A 48 -1.73 2.21 0.52
CA ASN A 48 -2.82 1.95 -0.44
C ASN A 48 -4.24 2.11 0.11
N GLU A 49 -4.37 2.51 1.38
CA GLU A 49 -5.62 2.95 2.02
C GLU A 49 -5.57 4.44 2.44
N LEU A 50 -4.61 5.18 1.90
CA LEU A 50 -4.48 6.64 2.03
C LEU A 50 -4.21 7.15 3.46
N SER A 51 -3.56 6.31 4.28
CA SER A 51 -3.01 6.73 5.58
C SER A 51 -2.20 8.04 5.50
N PRO A 52 -1.33 8.28 4.49
CA PRO A 52 -0.60 9.55 4.40
C PRO A 52 -1.53 10.77 4.34
N GLU A 53 -2.51 10.75 3.44
CA GLU A 53 -3.42 11.89 3.24
C GLU A 53 -4.37 12.10 4.42
N CYS A 54 -4.82 11.01 5.05
CA CYS A 54 -5.66 11.08 6.25
C CYS A 54 -4.90 11.69 7.43
N LEU A 55 -3.67 11.24 7.69
CA LEU A 55 -2.88 11.70 8.82
C LEU A 55 -2.31 13.10 8.60
N ASP A 56 -1.92 13.46 7.38
CA ASP A 56 -1.57 14.85 7.02
C ASP A 56 -2.73 15.81 7.33
N GLY A 57 -3.95 15.40 6.98
CA GLY A 57 -5.17 16.18 7.22
C GLY A 57 -5.61 16.19 8.69
N ALA A 58 -5.20 15.22 9.51
CA ALA A 58 -5.48 15.18 10.94
C ALA A 58 -4.36 15.82 11.80
N GLN A 59 -3.21 16.14 11.21
CA GLN A 59 -2.03 16.58 11.95
C GLN A 59 -2.24 17.90 12.70
N HIS A 60 -3.16 18.78 12.28
CA HIS A 60 -3.49 20.01 13.03
C HIS A 60 -4.10 19.72 14.41
N CYS A 61 -4.69 18.53 14.57
CA CYS A 61 -5.21 18.05 15.85
C CYS A 61 -4.11 17.57 16.80
N LEU A 62 -2.86 17.42 16.36
CA LEU A 62 -1.76 16.94 17.19
C LEU A 62 -0.97 18.12 17.79
N LYS A 63 -0.60 18.03 19.07
CA LYS A 63 0.28 19.02 19.71
C LYS A 63 1.67 19.01 19.07
N GLU A 64 2.39 20.13 19.21
CA GLU A 64 3.83 20.15 18.94
C GLU A 64 4.55 19.15 19.86
N GLY A 65 5.35 18.25 19.29
CA GLY A 65 5.98 17.14 20.02
C GLY A 65 5.06 15.96 20.34
N GLY A 66 3.80 15.99 19.87
CA GLY A 66 2.89 14.84 19.97
C GLY A 66 3.33 13.65 19.12
N VAL A 67 2.81 12.47 19.46
CA VAL A 67 3.19 11.19 18.83
C VAL A 67 2.08 10.69 17.91
N SER A 68 2.47 10.21 16.72
CA SER A 68 1.60 9.37 15.89
C SER A 68 1.94 7.90 16.08
N ILE A 69 0.92 7.05 16.19
CA ILE A 69 1.01 5.59 16.14
C ILE A 69 0.11 5.13 14.97
N PRO A 70 0.67 4.58 13.88
CA PRO A 70 2.09 4.31 13.65
C PRO A 70 2.94 5.57 13.46
N CYS A 71 4.23 5.46 13.77
CA CYS A 71 5.24 6.50 13.53
C CYS A 71 5.71 6.52 12.08
N ASP A 72 5.82 5.33 11.47
CA ASP A 72 6.23 5.18 10.08
C ASP A 72 5.76 3.86 9.50
N TYR A 73 5.80 3.79 8.18
CA TYR A 73 5.60 2.56 7.44
C TYR A 73 6.31 2.60 6.10
N THR A 74 6.71 1.42 5.63
CA THR A 74 7.43 1.22 4.38
C THR A 74 6.80 0.06 3.60
N SER A 75 6.45 0.30 2.33
CA SER A 75 6.02 -0.74 1.39
C SER A 75 7.22 -1.46 0.78
N PHE A 76 7.05 -2.72 0.38
CA PHE A 76 8.10 -3.54 -0.23
C PHE A 76 7.59 -4.24 -1.49
N LEU A 77 8.43 -4.40 -2.49
CA LEU A 77 8.12 -5.15 -3.73
C LEU A 77 9.09 -6.31 -3.93
N ALA A 78 8.58 -7.44 -4.43
CA ALA A 78 9.37 -8.56 -4.89
C ALA A 78 8.86 -9.09 -6.24
N PRO A 79 9.71 -9.33 -7.25
CA PRO A 79 9.29 -9.92 -8.52
C PRO A 79 8.84 -11.38 -8.32
N ILE A 80 7.73 -11.76 -8.95
CA ILE A 80 7.20 -13.12 -8.86
C ILE A 80 6.93 -13.77 -10.21
N SER A 81 7.04 -15.10 -10.23
CA SER A 81 6.54 -15.96 -11.30
C SER A 81 5.34 -16.75 -10.82
N SER A 82 4.21 -16.61 -11.51
CA SER A 82 3.04 -17.47 -11.32
C SER A 82 2.14 -17.40 -12.56
N SER A 83 2.25 -18.41 -13.44
CA SER A 83 1.34 -18.54 -14.57
C SER A 83 -0.10 -18.80 -14.12
N LYS A 84 -0.29 -19.37 -12.91
CA LYS A 84 -1.62 -19.53 -12.30
C LYS A 84 -2.25 -18.16 -12.01
N LEU A 85 -1.58 -17.30 -11.25
CA LEU A 85 -2.09 -15.97 -10.93
C LEU A 85 -2.27 -15.11 -12.18
N TYR A 86 -1.34 -15.20 -13.14
CA TYR A 86 -1.49 -14.51 -14.42
C TYR A 86 -2.79 -14.91 -15.15
N ASN A 87 -3.11 -16.21 -15.19
CA ASN A 87 -4.36 -16.67 -15.79
C ASN A 87 -5.60 -16.27 -14.98
N GLU A 88 -5.51 -16.20 -13.65
CA GLU A 88 -6.58 -15.68 -12.79
C GLU A 88 -6.86 -14.21 -13.08
N VAL A 89 -5.81 -13.36 -13.14
CA VAL A 89 -5.96 -11.95 -13.56
C VAL A 89 -6.52 -11.87 -14.97
N ARG A 90 -6.02 -12.67 -15.92
CA ARG A 90 -6.54 -12.69 -17.31
C ARG A 90 -8.04 -13.00 -17.38
N ALA A 91 -8.55 -13.82 -16.45
CA ALA A 91 -9.97 -14.19 -16.39
C ALA A 91 -10.85 -13.08 -15.79
N CYS A 92 -10.28 -12.07 -15.12
CA CYS A 92 -11.00 -10.92 -14.56
C CYS A 92 -11.42 -9.87 -15.61
N ARG A 93 -11.33 -10.19 -16.90
CA ARG A 93 -11.78 -9.28 -17.96
C ARG A 93 -13.30 -9.05 -17.84
N GLU A 94 -13.68 -7.79 -17.64
CA GLU A 94 -15.08 -7.37 -17.57
C GLU A 94 -15.59 -6.86 -18.91
N LYS A 95 -16.92 -6.90 -19.09
CA LYS A 95 -17.58 -6.20 -20.20
C LYS A 95 -17.60 -4.69 -19.91
N ASP A 96 -17.60 -3.87 -20.95
CA ASP A 96 -17.74 -2.40 -20.86
C ASP A 96 -16.56 -1.65 -20.19
N ARG A 97 -15.41 -2.31 -20.01
CA ARG A 97 -14.14 -1.70 -19.60
C ARG A 97 -13.04 -1.99 -20.63
N ASP A 98 -11.91 -1.29 -20.51
CA ASP A 98 -10.71 -1.61 -21.31
C ASP A 98 -10.38 -3.11 -21.14
N PRO A 99 -10.17 -3.86 -22.25
CA PRO A 99 -10.01 -5.31 -22.23
C PRO A 99 -8.75 -5.80 -21.49
N GLU A 100 -7.82 -4.91 -21.15
CA GLU A 100 -6.61 -5.19 -20.37
C GLU A 100 -6.58 -4.46 -19.02
N ALA A 101 -7.65 -3.78 -18.60
CA ALA A 101 -7.71 -3.02 -17.35
C ALA A 101 -7.36 -3.87 -16.11
N GLN A 102 -7.71 -5.15 -16.13
CA GLN A 102 -7.40 -6.11 -15.06
C GLN A 102 -5.89 -6.28 -14.82
N PHE A 103 -5.04 -5.99 -15.80
CA PHE A 103 -3.58 -5.99 -15.61
C PHE A 103 -3.03 -4.65 -15.12
N GLU A 104 -3.89 -3.64 -14.96
CA GLU A 104 -3.54 -2.28 -14.55
C GLU A 104 -4.18 -1.91 -13.20
N MET A 105 -4.44 -2.93 -12.36
CA MET A 105 -4.91 -2.73 -10.99
C MET A 105 -4.27 -3.75 -10.03
N PRO A 106 -4.06 -3.39 -8.76
CA PRO A 106 -3.56 -4.31 -7.76
C PRO A 106 -4.63 -5.24 -7.20
N TYR A 107 -4.22 -6.40 -6.70
CA TYR A 107 -5.11 -7.39 -6.07
C TYR A 107 -4.57 -7.82 -4.71
N VAL A 108 -5.38 -7.74 -3.65
CA VAL A 108 -5.04 -8.40 -2.38
C VAL A 108 -5.27 -9.90 -2.54
N VAL A 109 -4.21 -10.70 -2.37
CA VAL A 109 -4.25 -12.15 -2.62
C VAL A 109 -3.30 -12.89 -1.69
N ARG A 110 -3.79 -13.98 -1.11
CA ARG A 110 -2.93 -14.93 -0.39
C ARG A 110 -2.13 -15.73 -1.42
N LEU A 111 -0.92 -15.25 -1.73
CA LEU A 111 0.00 -15.92 -2.65
C LEU A 111 0.31 -17.34 -2.17
N HIS A 112 0.12 -18.33 -3.04
CA HIS A 112 0.31 -19.75 -2.68
C HIS A 112 1.10 -20.52 -3.74
N ASN A 113 0.59 -20.62 -4.97
CA ASN A 113 1.33 -21.24 -6.08
C ASN A 113 2.08 -20.17 -6.89
N PHE A 114 3.24 -19.78 -6.38
CA PHE A 114 4.12 -18.77 -6.99
C PHE A 114 5.59 -19.03 -6.63
N HIS A 115 6.48 -18.39 -7.35
CA HIS A 115 7.91 -18.36 -7.06
C HIS A 115 8.36 -16.90 -6.90
N GLN A 116 8.84 -16.53 -5.72
CA GLN A 116 9.51 -15.26 -5.48
C GLN A 116 10.92 -15.29 -6.10
N LEU A 117 11.18 -14.39 -7.05
CA LEU A 117 12.39 -14.44 -7.89
C LEU A 117 13.60 -13.72 -7.29
N ALA A 118 13.36 -12.81 -6.34
CA ALA A 118 14.37 -12.07 -5.60
C ALA A 118 13.80 -11.61 -4.24
N PRO A 119 14.64 -11.31 -3.23
CA PRO A 119 14.19 -10.77 -1.95
C PRO A 119 13.42 -9.45 -2.10
N PRO A 120 12.42 -9.17 -1.24
CA PRO A 120 11.68 -7.92 -1.28
C PRO A 120 12.60 -6.71 -1.02
N GLN A 121 12.42 -5.64 -1.79
CA GLN A 121 13.13 -4.36 -1.60
C GLN A 121 12.15 -3.25 -1.19
N PRO A 122 12.58 -2.31 -0.33
CA PRO A 122 11.74 -1.20 0.11
C PRO A 122 11.37 -0.29 -1.08
N CYS A 123 10.10 0.12 -1.14
CA CYS A 123 9.55 0.99 -2.16
C CYS A 123 9.28 2.38 -1.58
N PHE A 124 8.10 2.64 -1.02
CA PHE A 124 7.74 3.96 -0.48
C PHE A 124 7.69 3.94 1.04
N SER A 125 8.15 5.04 1.65
CA SER A 125 8.12 5.24 3.11
C SER A 125 7.42 6.56 3.44
N PHE A 126 6.69 6.56 4.55
CA PHE A 126 6.00 7.72 5.10
C PHE A 126 6.22 7.77 6.62
N HIS A 127 6.28 8.98 7.16
CA HIS A 127 6.53 9.24 8.57
C HIS A 127 5.47 10.19 9.12
N HIS A 128 5.07 9.97 10.37
CA HIS A 128 4.03 10.73 11.07
C HIS A 128 4.51 11.12 12.47
N PRO A 129 4.36 12.39 12.88
CA PRO A 129 3.86 13.51 12.09
C PRO A 129 4.81 13.89 10.94
N ASN A 130 4.23 14.36 9.83
CA ASN A 130 4.96 14.80 8.66
C ASN A 130 5.51 16.22 8.89
N SER A 131 6.84 16.35 8.93
CA SER A 131 7.54 17.62 9.17
C SER A 131 7.77 18.45 7.90
N ASP A 132 7.41 17.93 6.73
CA ASP A 132 7.69 18.60 5.46
C ASP A 132 6.81 19.86 5.28
N THR A 133 7.41 20.93 4.79
CA THR A 133 6.71 22.21 4.54
C THR A 133 5.70 22.10 3.39
N GLU A 134 6.02 21.29 2.38
CA GLU A 134 5.14 20.94 1.28
C GLU A 134 4.79 19.45 1.40
N ARG A 135 3.55 19.15 1.78
CA ARG A 135 3.06 17.78 1.96
C ARG A 135 2.73 17.14 0.62
N ASP A 136 3.75 16.88 -0.19
CA ASP A 136 3.62 16.09 -1.40
C ASP A 136 3.80 14.60 -1.05
N ASN A 137 2.73 13.82 -1.20
CA ASN A 137 2.75 12.37 -1.01
C ASN A 137 3.02 11.60 -2.33
N SER A 138 3.34 12.29 -3.42
CA SER A 138 3.80 11.67 -4.67
C SER A 138 5.17 11.04 -4.47
N ARG A 139 5.40 9.87 -5.08
CA ARG A 139 6.67 9.15 -4.95
C ARG A 139 7.09 8.54 -6.29
N TYR A 140 8.39 8.44 -6.49
CA TYR A 140 8.99 7.65 -7.57
C TYR A 140 10.14 6.81 -7.01
N ARG A 141 10.15 5.52 -7.39
CA ARG A 141 11.26 4.61 -7.10
C ARG A 141 11.57 3.73 -8.29
N MET A 142 12.85 3.43 -8.43
CA MET A 142 13.35 2.42 -9.34
C MET A 142 14.04 1.35 -8.49
N LEU A 143 13.60 0.11 -8.63
CA LEU A 143 14.13 -1.06 -7.93
C LEU A 143 14.75 -2.01 -8.94
N GLU A 144 15.84 -2.66 -8.54
CA GLU A 144 16.57 -3.59 -9.40
C GLU A 144 16.82 -4.90 -8.65
N PHE A 145 16.32 -5.99 -9.21
CA PHE A 145 16.30 -7.31 -8.61
C PHE A 145 17.17 -8.27 -9.42
N SER A 146 18.22 -8.84 -8.81
CA SER A 146 19.01 -9.91 -9.42
C SER A 146 18.22 -11.22 -9.39
N VAL A 147 18.09 -11.88 -10.55
CA VAL A 147 17.35 -13.14 -10.69
C VAL A 147 18.31 -14.25 -11.09
N GLU A 148 18.48 -15.26 -10.23
CA GLU A 148 19.48 -16.32 -10.40
C GLU A 148 18.94 -17.57 -11.14
N VAL A 149 17.74 -17.49 -11.70
CA VAL A 149 17.05 -18.62 -12.33
C VAL A 149 16.43 -18.21 -13.66
N ASN A 150 16.41 -19.13 -14.63
CA ASN A 150 15.61 -18.97 -15.84
C ASN A 150 14.12 -19.04 -15.48
N THR A 151 13.35 -18.03 -15.84
CA THR A 151 11.96 -17.90 -15.39
C THR A 151 11.14 -16.99 -16.31
N VAL A 152 9.88 -16.79 -15.95
CA VAL A 152 8.97 -15.82 -16.55
C VAL A 152 8.39 -14.93 -15.44
N LEU A 153 8.66 -13.64 -15.52
CA LEU A 153 8.07 -12.62 -14.66
C LEU A 153 6.60 -12.44 -15.02
N HIS A 154 5.73 -12.47 -14.01
CA HIS A 154 4.28 -12.29 -14.17
C HIS A 154 3.75 -11.06 -13.40
N GLY A 155 4.55 -10.49 -12.50
CA GLY A 155 4.22 -9.28 -11.75
C GLY A 155 5.05 -9.16 -10.47
N PHE A 156 4.58 -8.33 -9.55
CA PHE A 156 5.26 -8.06 -8.28
C PHE A 156 4.34 -8.32 -7.10
N ALA A 157 4.84 -9.03 -6.09
CA ALA A 157 4.21 -9.12 -4.79
C ALA A 157 4.58 -7.87 -3.97
N GLY A 158 3.59 -7.30 -3.30
CA GLY A 158 3.73 -6.15 -2.41
C GLY A 158 3.45 -6.53 -0.96
N TYR A 159 4.24 -5.96 -0.08
CA TYR A 159 4.19 -6.15 1.37
C TYR A 159 4.35 -4.81 2.09
N PHE A 160 4.29 -4.80 3.42
CA PHE A 160 4.71 -3.66 4.22
C PHE A 160 5.33 -4.05 5.56
N GLU A 161 6.03 -3.07 6.13
CA GLU A 161 6.42 -3.00 7.54
C GLU A 161 5.97 -1.64 8.11
N THR A 162 5.66 -1.60 9.41
CA THR A 162 5.33 -0.37 10.13
C THR A 162 5.94 -0.40 11.52
N THR A 163 6.50 0.74 11.92
CA THR A 163 6.90 0.98 13.30
C THR A 163 5.73 1.65 14.02
N LEU A 164 5.16 0.95 15.00
CA LEU A 164 4.07 1.49 15.80
C LEU A 164 4.60 2.57 16.75
N TYR A 165 5.57 2.21 17.59
CA TYR A 165 6.29 3.11 18.49
C TYR A 165 7.52 2.41 19.09
N GLY A 166 8.66 3.09 19.15
CA GLY A 166 9.90 2.51 19.68
C GLY A 166 10.33 1.26 18.89
N ASP A 167 10.43 0.11 19.56
CA ASP A 167 10.77 -1.19 18.98
C ASP A 167 9.55 -2.03 18.58
N ILE A 168 8.33 -1.53 18.79
CA ILE A 168 7.09 -2.25 18.46
C ILE A 168 6.79 -2.08 16.98
N MET A 169 6.74 -3.19 16.25
CA MET A 169 6.51 -3.22 14.80
C MET A 169 5.44 -4.22 14.38
N LEU A 170 4.79 -3.96 13.24
CA LEU A 170 4.02 -4.95 12.49
C LEU A 170 4.62 -5.13 11.09
N SER A 171 4.54 -6.35 10.55
CA SER A 171 5.07 -6.67 9.22
C SER A 171 4.30 -7.81 8.58
N ILE A 172 4.04 -7.69 7.29
CA ILE A 172 3.65 -8.81 6.42
C ILE A 172 4.75 -9.21 5.44
N ARG A 173 5.94 -8.59 5.53
CA ARG A 173 7.10 -9.02 4.74
C ARG A 173 7.48 -10.44 5.17
N PRO A 174 7.66 -11.41 4.26
CA PRO A 174 7.83 -12.83 4.62
C PRO A 174 8.95 -13.08 5.63
N GLU A 175 10.08 -12.38 5.51
CA GLU A 175 11.27 -12.57 6.35
C GLU A 175 11.10 -12.01 7.78
N THR A 176 10.16 -11.10 8.00
CA THR A 176 9.91 -10.40 9.28
C THR A 176 8.46 -10.46 9.70
N HIS A 177 7.69 -11.39 9.15
CA HIS A 177 6.24 -11.45 9.32
C HIS A 177 5.86 -11.55 10.80
N SER A 178 4.96 -10.67 11.26
CA SER A 178 4.48 -10.68 12.64
C SER A 178 3.81 -12.02 12.98
N PRO A 179 4.26 -12.76 13.99
CA PRO A 179 3.71 -14.08 14.31
C PRO A 179 2.22 -14.02 14.63
N GLY A 180 1.44 -14.90 13.99
CA GLY A 180 -0.01 -15.01 14.24
C GLY A 180 -0.87 -13.89 13.66
N MET A 181 -0.28 -12.92 12.95
CA MET A 181 -1.05 -11.88 12.27
C MET A 181 -1.60 -12.41 10.94
N PHE A 182 -2.91 -12.27 10.70
CA PHE A 182 -3.56 -12.72 9.46
C PHE A 182 -4.50 -11.67 8.86
N SER A 183 -4.41 -10.43 9.37
CA SER A 183 -5.28 -9.32 8.96
C SER A 183 -5.00 -8.83 7.54
N TRP A 184 -3.78 -8.99 7.02
CA TRP A 184 -3.40 -8.57 5.67
C TRP A 184 -2.77 -9.73 4.90
N PHE A 185 -3.32 -10.01 3.72
CA PHE A 185 -2.60 -10.77 2.70
C PHE A 185 -1.70 -9.85 1.86
N PRO A 186 -0.68 -10.37 1.17
CA PRO A 186 0.09 -9.59 0.21
C PRO A 186 -0.78 -8.97 -0.88
N ILE A 187 -0.30 -7.88 -1.48
CA ILE A 187 -0.89 -7.32 -2.69
C ILE A 187 -0.13 -7.82 -3.93
N PHE A 188 -0.77 -7.89 -5.08
CA PHE A 188 -0.16 -8.30 -6.34
C PHE A 188 -0.36 -7.24 -7.41
N PHE A 189 0.74 -6.78 -8.00
CA PHE A 189 0.78 -5.86 -9.14
C PHE A 189 1.14 -6.64 -10.42
N PRO A 190 0.16 -6.99 -11.26
CA PRO A 190 0.40 -7.77 -12.46
C PRO A 190 1.12 -6.98 -13.56
N ILE A 191 1.69 -7.68 -14.54
CA ILE A 191 2.10 -7.07 -15.81
C ILE A 191 1.32 -7.70 -16.97
N LYS A 192 0.96 -6.89 -17.97
CA LYS A 192 0.15 -7.31 -19.13
C LYS A 192 0.75 -8.46 -19.92
N GLN A 193 2.04 -8.36 -20.21
CA GLN A 193 2.77 -9.35 -21.00
C GLN A 193 3.81 -10.02 -20.10
N PRO A 194 3.75 -11.36 -19.93
CA PRO A 194 4.78 -12.08 -19.20
C PRO A 194 6.16 -11.87 -19.83
N LEU A 195 7.17 -11.64 -19.02
CA LEU A 195 8.52 -11.34 -19.49
C LEU A 195 9.46 -12.51 -19.18
N ALA A 196 10.11 -13.07 -20.21
CA ALA A 196 11.17 -14.05 -20.00
C ALA A 196 12.37 -13.36 -19.32
N VAL A 197 12.94 -14.03 -18.31
CA VAL A 197 14.12 -13.58 -17.57
C VAL A 197 15.09 -14.73 -17.51
N GLN A 198 16.32 -14.52 -17.94
CA GLN A 198 17.40 -15.51 -17.87
C GLN A 198 18.12 -15.42 -16.53
N ALA A 199 18.71 -16.54 -16.09
CA ALA A 199 19.53 -16.57 -14.90
C ALA A 199 20.71 -15.59 -15.02
N GLY A 200 20.93 -14.77 -13.99
CA GLY A 200 21.92 -13.71 -13.94
C GLY A 200 21.44 -12.36 -14.49
N GLU A 201 20.25 -12.28 -15.09
CA GLU A 201 19.66 -11.01 -15.49
C GLU A 201 19.10 -10.22 -14.30
N ARG A 202 18.86 -8.93 -14.53
CA ARG A 202 18.24 -8.04 -13.54
C ARG A 202 16.86 -7.61 -14.03
N VAL A 203 15.87 -7.76 -13.16
CA VAL A 203 14.54 -7.18 -13.34
C VAL A 203 14.56 -5.78 -12.75
N ARG A 204 14.38 -4.76 -13.58
CA ARG A 204 14.25 -3.37 -13.13
C ARG A 204 12.82 -2.92 -13.25
N VAL A 205 12.25 -2.40 -12.17
CA VAL A 205 10.90 -1.82 -12.14
C VAL A 205 10.97 -0.37 -11.71
N SER A 206 10.27 0.47 -12.45
CA SER A 206 9.95 1.84 -12.06
C SER A 206 8.53 1.86 -11.51
N PHE A 207 8.35 2.46 -10.34
CA PHE A 207 7.10 2.49 -9.59
C PHE A 207 6.81 3.93 -9.16
N TRP A 208 5.58 4.37 -9.38
CA TRP A 208 5.12 5.70 -9.02
C TRP A 208 3.90 5.62 -8.12
N ARG A 209 3.86 6.53 -7.15
CA ARG A 209 2.65 6.92 -6.44
C ARG A 209 2.27 8.30 -6.93
N CYS A 210 1.12 8.41 -7.57
CA CYS A 210 0.64 9.61 -8.21
C CYS A 210 -0.59 10.12 -7.47
N THR A 211 -0.77 11.45 -7.43
CA THR A 211 -1.90 12.08 -6.75
C THR A 211 -2.47 13.23 -7.58
N ASN A 212 -3.75 13.51 -7.36
CA ASN A 212 -4.41 14.76 -7.72
C ASN A 212 -5.41 15.14 -6.61
N ALA A 213 -6.13 16.24 -6.77
CA ALA A 213 -7.05 16.75 -5.75
C ALA A 213 -8.21 15.80 -5.36
N LYS A 214 -8.44 14.70 -6.08
CA LYS A 214 -9.56 13.77 -5.86
C LYS A 214 -9.16 12.32 -5.71
N LYS A 215 -7.97 11.94 -6.18
CA LYS A 215 -7.56 10.54 -6.37
C LYS A 215 -6.07 10.36 -6.15
N VAL A 216 -5.72 9.19 -5.64
CA VAL A 216 -4.36 8.65 -5.59
C VAL A 216 -4.33 7.37 -6.42
N TRP A 217 -3.22 7.07 -7.08
CA TRP A 217 -3.04 5.82 -7.82
C TRP A 217 -1.57 5.41 -7.92
N TYR A 218 -1.33 4.19 -8.35
CA TYR A 218 0.01 3.70 -8.68
C TYR A 218 0.17 3.53 -10.18
N GLU A 219 1.37 3.79 -10.67
CA GLU A 219 1.81 3.43 -12.02
C GLU A 219 3.07 2.58 -11.91
N TRP A 220 3.25 1.63 -12.82
CA TRP A 220 4.45 0.80 -12.81
C TRP A 220 4.86 0.33 -14.21
N ALA A 221 6.17 0.20 -14.39
CA ALA A 221 6.77 -0.28 -15.64
C ALA A 221 8.03 -1.09 -15.37
N VAL A 222 8.14 -2.26 -16.00
CA VAL A 222 9.40 -2.99 -16.10
C VAL A 222 10.25 -2.31 -17.17
N THR A 223 11.53 -2.05 -16.87
CA THR A 223 12.48 -1.36 -17.77
C THR A 223 13.71 -2.21 -18.10
N ALA A 224 13.88 -3.36 -17.43
CA ALA A 224 14.86 -4.40 -17.75
C ALA A 224 14.33 -5.77 -17.27
N PRO A 225 14.64 -6.89 -17.95
CA PRO A 225 15.51 -7.01 -19.13
C PRO A 225 14.85 -6.53 -20.44
N ALA A 226 13.52 -6.39 -20.47
CA ALA A 226 12.78 -5.78 -21.55
C ALA A 226 11.75 -4.80 -21.00
N CYS A 227 11.39 -3.78 -21.79
CA CYS A 227 10.40 -2.79 -21.38
C CYS A 227 8.98 -3.35 -21.45
N SER A 228 8.20 -3.16 -20.39
CA SER A 228 6.75 -3.27 -20.45
C SER A 228 6.12 -1.94 -20.88
N ALA A 229 4.81 -1.95 -21.13
CA ALA A 229 4.05 -0.71 -21.11
C ALA A 229 4.07 -0.09 -19.69
N LEU A 230 3.79 1.21 -19.60
CA LEU A 230 3.40 1.85 -18.35
C LEU A 230 1.99 1.36 -17.99
N HIS A 231 1.85 0.74 -16.83
CA HIS A 231 0.57 0.24 -16.34
C HIS A 231 -0.14 1.33 -15.54
N ASN A 232 -1.47 1.38 -15.72
CA ASN A 232 -2.37 2.33 -15.08
C ASN A 232 -2.03 3.82 -15.28
N PRO A 233 -1.62 4.26 -16.49
CA PRO A 233 -1.25 5.66 -16.72
C PRO A 233 -2.43 6.57 -16.37
N THR A 234 -2.17 7.62 -15.58
CA THR A 234 -3.16 8.59 -15.11
C THR A 234 -4.31 7.96 -14.32
N GLY A 235 -4.10 6.77 -13.74
CA GLY A 235 -5.13 6.08 -12.96
C GLY A 235 -6.30 5.56 -13.81
N ARG A 236 -6.12 5.35 -15.11
CA ARG A 236 -7.22 5.02 -16.04
C ARG A 236 -7.96 3.72 -15.70
N SER A 237 -7.30 2.78 -15.02
CA SER A 237 -7.87 1.48 -14.67
C SER A 237 -8.09 1.33 -13.16
N TYR A 238 -7.29 2.02 -12.34
CA TYR A 238 -7.40 1.97 -10.90
C TYR A 238 -7.04 3.31 -10.24
N THR A 239 -7.92 3.75 -9.34
CA THR A 239 -7.68 4.90 -8.45
C THR A 239 -8.24 4.60 -7.06
N ILE A 240 -7.68 5.25 -6.06
CA ILE A 240 -8.13 5.24 -4.68
C ILE A 240 -8.73 6.63 -4.41
N GLY A 241 -9.95 6.67 -3.89
CA GLY A 241 -10.67 7.93 -3.63
C GLY A 241 -10.18 8.63 -2.39
N LEU A 242 -9.84 9.92 -2.53
CA LEU A 242 -9.72 10.84 -1.39
C LEU A 242 -11.11 11.16 -0.82
#